data_AF-A0AAW6TZX3-F1
#
_entry.id   AF-A0AAW6TZX3-F1
#
_cell.length_a   1.000
_cell.length_b   1.000
_cell.length_c   1.000
_cell.angle_alpha   90.00
_cell.angle_beta   90.00
_cell.angle_gamma   90.00
#
_symmetry.space_group_name_H-M   'P 1'
#
loop_
_entity.id
_entity.type
_entity.pdbx_description
1 polymer ?
#
loop_
_entity_poly.entity_id
_entity_poly.type
_entity_poly.pdbx_seq_one_letter_code
_entity_poly.pdbx_strand_id
1 'polypeptide(L)'
;MPLECKRLPEIVPNYSLTGDLLSFLRCGLQYRYHNGSSLPPSRPVQLWFGEFIHGVMEAAYRLWSSSAPPPVFPWPCNPTPYLGDAPPGREPHDIGTIGDSVEDTLRVQGKISRSKDVRASAYRRVKAAVNEIAPDLFPLVASAEERVIGTRTLVSPNNADLRNLRTNRYELHGVIDVLTDVQLNSVPPENVFHRAIAAGCPALPEHFEVVVDYKGSRRPAMNHVYWNQAAWQVQTYAWLRTRQPDSLPVVAGVLIYVNELAPIGDDLQELQHEIRDGITDVVPENGTADGYALSLWQHSRAVPDLSPSFRIGRAIRVVAVTPETQANATANFDRVVLDIEKCVAQEANAGTIRGHWDAGGDASTCIACDFRHFCPSPAPRQGNGLRQITAPPAP
;
A
#
# COMPACT_ATOMS: atom_id res chain seq x y z
N MET A 1 51.57 -26.17 -5.84
CA MET A 1 50.71 -24.99 -5.61
C MET A 1 49.26 -25.45 -5.70
N PRO A 2 48.42 -25.26 -4.67
CA PRO A 2 47.01 -25.54 -4.80
C PRO A 2 46.40 -24.52 -5.77
N LEU A 3 45.69 -25.00 -6.79
CA LEU A 3 44.98 -24.17 -7.76
C LEU A 3 43.90 -23.36 -7.03
N GLU A 4 43.86 -22.05 -7.26
CA GLU A 4 42.77 -21.20 -6.79
C GLU A 4 41.46 -21.68 -7.40
N CYS A 5 40.64 -22.33 -6.58
CA CYS A 5 39.30 -22.71 -6.98
C CYS A 5 38.47 -21.41 -7.08
N LYS A 6 37.99 -21.08 -8.28
CA LYS A 6 37.14 -19.92 -8.53
C LYS A 6 35.93 -20.01 -7.60
N ARG A 7 35.81 -19.07 -6.65
CA ARG A 7 34.64 -19.00 -5.76
C ARG A 7 33.39 -18.93 -6.63
N LEU A 8 32.41 -19.78 -6.31
CA LEU A 8 31.10 -19.70 -6.95
C LEU A 8 30.57 -18.27 -6.80
N PRO A 9 29.91 -17.70 -7.82
CA PRO A 9 29.36 -16.36 -7.73
C PRO A 9 28.40 -16.29 -6.54
N GLU A 10 28.71 -15.41 -5.59
CA GLU A 10 27.86 -15.13 -4.45
C GLU A 10 26.59 -14.45 -4.98
N ILE A 11 25.45 -15.13 -4.87
CA ILE A 11 24.16 -14.58 -5.29
C ILE A 11 23.69 -13.67 -4.16
N VAL A 12 23.71 -12.36 -4.40
CA VAL A 12 23.02 -11.39 -3.53
C VAL A 12 21.55 -11.37 -3.97
N PRO A 13 20.62 -11.93 -3.18
CA PRO A 13 19.21 -11.88 -3.50
C PRO A 13 18.72 -10.45 -3.46
N ASN A 14 17.81 -10.14 -4.38
CA ASN A 14 17.19 -8.84 -4.52
C ASN A 14 15.72 -8.94 -4.11
N TYR A 15 15.32 -8.09 -3.16
CA TYR A 15 13.97 -8.07 -2.60
C TYR A 15 13.29 -6.71 -2.81
N SER A 16 12.05 -6.77 -3.29
CA SER A 16 11.11 -5.67 -3.31
C SER A 16 10.43 -5.54 -1.95
N LEU A 17 10.40 -4.31 -1.40
CA LEU A 17 9.72 -4.05 -0.13
C LEU A 17 8.23 -4.44 -0.19
N THR A 18 7.55 -4.06 -1.26
CA THR A 18 6.12 -4.32 -1.46
C THR A 18 5.88 -5.68 -2.13
N GLY A 19 6.62 -5.97 -3.19
CA GLY A 19 6.47 -7.19 -3.99
C GLY A 19 6.83 -8.45 -3.22
N ASP A 20 7.83 -8.38 -2.34
CA ASP A 20 8.33 -9.56 -1.64
C ASP A 20 8.02 -9.55 -0.15
N LEU A 21 8.53 -8.55 0.59
CA LEU A 21 8.48 -8.62 2.06
C LEU A 21 7.06 -8.47 2.59
N LEU A 22 6.33 -7.46 2.12
CA LEU A 22 4.92 -7.28 2.50
C LEU A 22 4.03 -8.40 1.94
N SER A 23 4.30 -8.91 0.73
CA SER A 23 3.57 -10.06 0.17
C SER A 23 3.77 -11.33 1.01
N PHE A 24 5.00 -11.63 1.43
CA PHE A 24 5.30 -12.76 2.30
C PHE A 24 4.61 -12.63 3.66
N LEU A 25 4.65 -11.43 4.26
CA LEU A 25 3.96 -11.13 5.52
C LEU A 25 2.43 -11.29 5.42
N ARG A 26 1.83 -11.09 4.25
CA ARG A 26 0.40 -11.38 4.02
C ARG A 26 0.15 -12.88 3.95
N CYS A 27 0.92 -13.59 3.13
CA CYS A 27 0.83 -15.04 3.01
C CYS A 27 2.10 -15.60 2.33
N GLY A 28 2.95 -16.29 3.09
CA GLY A 28 4.19 -16.88 2.59
C GLY A 28 3.96 -17.90 1.46
N LEU A 29 2.91 -18.72 1.58
CA LEU A 29 2.57 -19.71 0.56
C LEU A 29 2.08 -19.07 -0.75
N GLN A 30 1.21 -18.06 -0.67
CA GLN A 30 0.75 -17.34 -1.86
C GLN A 30 1.92 -16.61 -2.52
N TYR A 31 2.75 -15.93 -1.73
CA TYR A 31 3.98 -15.28 -2.18
C TYR A 31 4.86 -16.26 -2.96
N ARG A 32 5.16 -17.44 -2.39
CA ARG A 32 6.02 -18.44 -3.06
C ARG A 32 5.44 -18.92 -4.37
N TYR A 33 4.13 -19.17 -4.43
CA TYR A 33 3.51 -19.60 -5.68
C TYR A 33 3.60 -18.51 -6.74
N HIS A 34 3.31 -17.24 -6.45
CA HIS A 34 3.42 -16.18 -7.47
C HIS A 34 4.87 -15.91 -7.89
N ASN A 35 5.81 -15.82 -6.95
CA ASN A 35 7.20 -15.45 -7.27
C ASN A 35 8.01 -16.53 -7.97
N GLY A 36 7.69 -17.82 -7.78
CA GLY A 36 8.46 -18.89 -8.40
C GLY A 36 7.70 -19.73 -9.43
N SER A 37 6.45 -19.39 -9.79
CA SER A 37 5.73 -20.07 -10.89
C SER A 37 5.59 -19.23 -12.15
N SER A 38 5.99 -17.95 -12.14
CA SER A 38 5.78 -17.01 -13.26
C SER A 38 4.30 -16.88 -13.68
N LEU A 39 3.36 -17.36 -12.84
CA LEU A 39 1.94 -17.34 -13.14
C LEU A 39 1.36 -15.98 -12.75
N PRO A 40 0.73 -15.24 -13.70
CA PRO A 40 0.04 -14.01 -13.37
C PRO A 40 -1.16 -14.31 -12.44
N PRO A 41 -1.45 -13.46 -11.44
CA PRO A 41 -2.56 -13.68 -10.52
C PRO A 41 -3.93 -13.69 -11.23
N SER A 42 -4.78 -14.67 -10.91
CA SER A 42 -6.16 -14.88 -11.44
C SER A 42 -7.16 -13.81 -11.05
N ARG A 43 -6.93 -13.11 -9.91
CA ARG A 43 -7.85 -12.10 -9.37
C ARG A 43 -7.21 -10.71 -9.41
N PRO A 44 -7.16 -10.09 -10.60
CA PRO A 44 -6.53 -8.79 -10.81
C PRO A 44 -7.22 -7.63 -10.10
N VAL A 45 -8.38 -7.81 -9.47
CA VAL A 45 -9.24 -6.69 -9.04
C VAL A 45 -8.67 -5.88 -7.87
N GLN A 46 -8.06 -6.51 -6.86
CA GLN A 46 -7.47 -5.80 -5.71
C GLN A 46 -6.14 -5.13 -6.07
N LEU A 47 -5.34 -5.80 -6.93
CA LEU A 47 -4.14 -5.21 -7.52
C LEU A 47 -4.50 -4.04 -8.45
N TRP A 48 -5.51 -4.23 -9.30
CA TRP A 48 -6.05 -3.19 -10.18
C TRP A 48 -6.53 -1.99 -9.38
N PHE A 49 -7.25 -2.18 -8.27
CA PHE A 49 -7.78 -1.06 -7.49
C PHE A 49 -6.66 -0.19 -6.90
N GLY A 50 -5.65 -0.82 -6.29
CA GLY A 50 -4.49 -0.10 -5.77
C GLY A 50 -3.72 0.60 -6.89
N GLU A 51 -3.31 -0.13 -7.92
CA GLU A 51 -2.52 0.43 -9.03
C GLU A 51 -3.28 1.49 -9.83
N PHE A 52 -4.60 1.39 -9.93
CA PHE A 52 -5.45 2.43 -10.52
C PHE A 52 -5.39 3.72 -9.71
N ILE A 53 -5.45 3.66 -8.38
CA ILE A 53 -5.33 4.85 -7.53
C ILE A 53 -3.96 5.50 -7.71
N HIS A 54 -2.87 4.72 -7.64
CA HIS A 54 -1.52 5.25 -7.79
C HIS A 54 -1.34 5.87 -9.18
N GLY A 55 -1.71 5.14 -10.25
CA GLY A 55 -1.58 5.61 -11.62
C GLY A 55 -2.40 6.87 -11.90
N VAL A 56 -3.61 7.00 -11.34
CA VAL A 56 -4.41 8.23 -11.50
C VAL A 56 -3.79 9.40 -10.76
N MET A 57 -3.33 9.21 -9.51
CA MET A 57 -2.69 10.28 -8.73
C MET A 57 -1.39 10.76 -9.38
N GLU A 58 -0.58 9.83 -9.88
CA GLU A 58 0.66 10.12 -10.60
C GLU A 58 0.40 10.86 -11.92
N ALA A 59 -0.52 10.35 -12.75
CA ALA A 59 -0.87 10.99 -14.02
C ALA A 59 -1.50 12.37 -13.80
N ALA A 60 -2.32 12.53 -12.76
CA ALA A 60 -2.86 13.83 -12.36
C ALA A 60 -1.75 14.80 -11.93
N TYR A 61 -0.78 14.35 -11.12
CA TYR A 61 0.36 15.19 -10.74
C TYR A 61 1.18 15.61 -11.95
N ARG A 62 1.51 14.67 -12.85
CA ARG A 62 2.26 14.96 -14.09
C ARG A 62 1.53 15.97 -14.97
N LEU A 63 0.21 15.85 -15.12
CA LEU A 63 -0.59 16.79 -15.88
C LEU A 63 -0.63 18.17 -15.22
N TRP A 64 -0.77 18.21 -13.89
CA TRP A 64 -0.78 19.46 -13.13
C TRP A 64 0.56 20.19 -13.21
N SER A 65 1.68 19.48 -13.03
CA SER A 65 3.03 20.06 -12.99
C SER A 65 3.57 20.46 -14.36
N SER A 66 3.14 19.79 -15.43
CA SER A 66 3.55 20.12 -16.81
C SER A 66 2.71 21.20 -17.47
N SER A 67 1.56 21.57 -16.90
CA SER A 67 0.68 22.61 -17.44
C SER A 67 1.08 24.00 -16.97
N ALA A 68 1.09 24.99 -17.88
CA ALA A 68 1.38 26.38 -17.57
C ALA A 68 0.27 27.30 -18.12
N PRO A 69 -0.61 27.87 -17.27
CA PRO A 69 -0.71 27.65 -15.82
C PRO A 69 -1.26 26.25 -15.47
N PRO A 70 -1.01 25.74 -14.25
CA PRO A 70 -1.63 24.50 -13.78
C PRO A 70 -3.16 24.59 -13.76
N PRO A 71 -3.89 23.52 -14.15
CA PRO A 71 -5.35 23.51 -14.12
C PRO A 71 -5.87 23.62 -12.69
N VAL A 72 -6.87 24.48 -12.51
CA VAL A 72 -7.44 24.82 -11.20
C VAL A 72 -8.37 23.70 -10.72
N PHE A 73 -8.25 23.33 -9.45
CA PHE A 73 -9.17 22.40 -8.78
C PHE A 73 -10.51 23.10 -8.45
N PRO A 74 -11.65 22.38 -8.43
CA PRO A 74 -11.78 20.94 -8.64
C PRO A 74 -11.82 20.57 -10.13
N TRP A 75 -11.22 19.42 -10.45
CA TRP A 75 -11.26 18.83 -11.78
C TRP A 75 -12.57 18.05 -12.00
N PRO A 76 -13.12 18.07 -13.24
CA PRO A 76 -14.26 17.26 -13.58
C PRO A 76 -13.93 15.77 -13.51
N CYS A 77 -14.94 14.94 -13.26
CA CYS A 77 -14.79 13.49 -13.18
C CYS A 77 -15.97 12.84 -13.91
N ASN A 78 -15.79 12.61 -15.21
CA ASN A 78 -16.76 11.99 -16.10
C ASN A 78 -16.19 10.64 -16.59
N PRO A 79 -16.23 9.60 -15.74
CA PRO A 79 -15.71 8.28 -16.11
C PRO A 79 -16.50 7.69 -17.27
N THR A 80 -15.80 7.00 -18.17
CA THR A 80 -16.44 6.22 -19.23
C THR A 80 -17.40 5.20 -18.60
N PRO A 81 -18.67 5.09 -19.03
CA PRO A 81 -19.58 4.07 -18.53
C PRO A 81 -18.99 2.66 -18.65
N TYR A 82 -19.32 1.77 -17.71
CA TYR A 82 -18.78 0.41 -17.72
C TYR A 82 -19.16 -0.33 -19.02
N LEU A 83 -18.15 -0.74 -19.80
CA LEU A 83 -18.31 -1.35 -21.14
C LEU A 83 -19.07 -0.46 -22.15
N GLY A 84 -19.01 0.86 -21.98
CA GLY A 84 -19.59 1.84 -22.89
C GLY A 84 -18.54 2.76 -23.51
N ASP A 85 -19.02 3.75 -24.26
CA ASP A 85 -18.18 4.74 -24.94
C ASP A 85 -17.88 5.96 -24.06
N ALA A 86 -16.71 6.55 -24.28
CA ALA A 86 -16.29 7.75 -23.58
C ALA A 86 -17.26 8.93 -23.84
N PRO A 87 -17.63 9.71 -22.80
CA PRO A 87 -18.40 10.93 -22.99
C PRO A 87 -17.66 11.90 -23.92
N PRO A 88 -18.36 12.54 -24.89
CA PRO A 88 -17.73 13.52 -25.77
C PRO A 88 -17.38 14.81 -25.01
N GLY A 89 -16.35 15.51 -25.46
CA GLY A 89 -16.00 16.85 -24.96
C GLY A 89 -15.38 16.88 -23.56
N ARG A 90 -14.75 15.79 -23.10
CA ARG A 90 -14.01 15.79 -21.83
C ARG A 90 -12.76 16.65 -21.94
N GLU A 91 -12.52 17.44 -20.90
CA GLU A 91 -11.28 18.21 -20.73
C GLU A 91 -10.07 17.27 -20.58
N PRO A 92 -8.85 17.71 -20.94
CA PRO A 92 -7.63 16.91 -20.73
C PRO A 92 -7.39 16.55 -19.26
N HIS A 93 -7.76 17.45 -18.34
CA HIS A 93 -7.65 17.26 -16.90
C HIS A 93 -8.89 16.58 -16.27
N ASP A 94 -9.82 16.05 -17.08
CA ASP A 94 -10.91 15.24 -16.56
C ASP A 94 -10.38 13.93 -15.98
N ILE A 95 -10.72 13.66 -14.72
CA ILE A 95 -10.30 12.45 -14.00
C ILE A 95 -10.78 11.17 -14.70
N GLY A 96 -11.89 11.24 -15.43
CA GLY A 96 -12.37 10.18 -16.32
C GLY A 96 -11.39 9.86 -17.45
N THR A 97 -10.86 10.89 -18.12
CA THR A 97 -9.88 10.75 -19.21
C THR A 97 -8.56 10.17 -18.70
N ILE A 98 -8.08 10.67 -17.55
CA ILE A 98 -6.88 10.15 -16.89
C ILE A 98 -7.09 8.69 -16.48
N GLY A 99 -8.22 8.40 -15.85
CA GLY A 99 -8.58 7.04 -15.43
C GLY A 99 -8.63 6.05 -16.59
N ASP A 100 -9.20 6.43 -17.74
CA ASP A 100 -9.26 5.54 -18.91
C ASP A 100 -7.85 5.18 -19.42
N SER A 101 -6.92 6.16 -19.45
CA SER A 101 -5.53 5.94 -19.85
C SER A 101 -4.79 4.99 -18.91
N VAL A 102 -5.05 5.11 -17.60
CA VAL A 102 -4.51 4.20 -16.57
C VAL A 102 -5.12 2.81 -16.73
N GLU A 103 -6.43 2.70 -16.94
CA GLU A 103 -7.10 1.42 -17.19
C GLU A 103 -6.58 0.72 -18.44
N ASP A 104 -6.29 1.46 -19.52
CA ASP A 104 -5.66 0.92 -20.73
C ASP A 104 -4.30 0.30 -20.41
N THR A 105 -3.47 1.01 -19.64
CA THR A 105 -2.15 0.53 -19.21
C THR A 105 -2.26 -0.73 -18.35
N LEU A 106 -3.18 -0.75 -17.39
CA LEU A 106 -3.44 -1.92 -16.53
C LEU A 106 -3.96 -3.11 -17.34
N ARG A 107 -4.81 -2.87 -18.34
CA ARG A 107 -5.35 -3.91 -19.22
C ARG A 107 -4.26 -4.60 -20.03
N VAL A 108 -3.28 -3.84 -20.53
CA VAL A 108 -2.09 -4.41 -21.22
C VAL A 108 -1.31 -5.34 -20.28
N GLN A 109 -1.28 -5.05 -18.98
CA GLN A 109 -0.69 -5.90 -17.95
C GLN A 109 -1.60 -7.07 -17.51
N GLY A 110 -2.75 -7.28 -18.16
CA GLY A 110 -3.72 -8.32 -17.80
C GLY A 110 -4.56 -7.99 -16.57
N LYS A 111 -4.49 -6.76 -16.05
CA LYS A 111 -5.21 -6.32 -14.85
C LYS A 111 -6.47 -5.56 -15.26
N ILE A 112 -7.63 -6.12 -14.93
CA ILE A 112 -8.94 -5.54 -15.28
C ILE A 112 -9.91 -5.54 -14.10
N SER A 113 -10.70 -4.47 -13.99
CA SER A 113 -11.85 -4.46 -13.10
C SER A 113 -13.02 -5.24 -13.72
N ARG A 114 -13.30 -6.42 -13.17
CA ARG A 114 -14.43 -7.26 -13.58
C ARG A 114 -15.76 -6.88 -12.90
N SER A 115 -15.74 -5.88 -12.02
CA SER A 115 -16.92 -5.43 -11.28
C SER A 115 -17.19 -3.96 -11.54
N LYS A 116 -18.41 -3.67 -12.03
CA LYS A 116 -18.92 -2.31 -12.20
C LYS A 116 -18.84 -1.52 -10.90
N ASP A 117 -19.20 -2.14 -9.78
CA ASP A 117 -19.25 -1.48 -8.47
C ASP A 117 -17.85 -1.16 -7.94
N VAL A 118 -16.89 -2.08 -8.13
CA VAL A 118 -15.49 -1.83 -7.74
C VAL A 118 -14.90 -0.70 -8.59
N ARG A 119 -15.14 -0.70 -9.91
CA ARG A 119 -14.69 0.39 -10.79
C ARG A 119 -15.32 1.72 -10.38
N ALA A 120 -16.63 1.76 -10.18
CA ALA A 120 -17.33 2.98 -9.75
C ALA A 120 -16.83 3.49 -8.39
N SER A 121 -16.56 2.58 -7.45
CA SER A 121 -15.96 2.93 -6.16
C SER A 121 -14.56 3.52 -6.31
N ALA A 122 -13.74 2.95 -7.19
CA ALA A 122 -12.40 3.47 -7.49
C ALA A 122 -12.46 4.90 -8.02
N TYR A 123 -13.30 5.17 -9.03
CA TYR A 123 -13.49 6.52 -9.57
C TYR A 123 -13.99 7.52 -8.53
N ARG A 124 -14.93 7.12 -7.64
CA ARG A 124 -15.39 7.98 -6.55
C ARG A 124 -14.25 8.37 -5.61
N ARG A 125 -13.39 7.41 -5.29
CA ARG A 125 -12.26 7.57 -4.36
C ARG A 125 -11.11 8.37 -4.96
N VAL A 126 -10.73 8.14 -6.22
CA VAL A 126 -9.74 8.99 -6.90
C VAL A 126 -10.28 10.40 -7.17
N LYS A 127 -11.59 10.56 -7.41
CA LYS A 127 -12.21 11.89 -7.49
C LYS A 127 -12.01 12.67 -6.21
N ALA A 128 -12.25 12.03 -5.06
CA ALA A 128 -12.03 12.64 -3.76
C ALA A 128 -10.54 12.92 -3.52
N ALA A 129 -9.64 11.98 -3.84
CA ALA A 129 -8.20 12.20 -3.69
C ALA A 129 -7.68 13.36 -4.56
N VAL A 130 -8.04 13.42 -5.84
CA VAL A 130 -7.60 14.49 -6.75
C VAL A 130 -8.17 15.85 -6.34
N ASN A 131 -9.41 15.91 -5.84
CA ASN A 131 -10.04 17.21 -5.54
C ASN A 131 -9.89 17.68 -4.09
N GLU A 132 -9.67 16.77 -3.15
CA GLU A 132 -9.59 17.08 -1.71
C GLU A 132 -8.18 16.96 -1.15
N ILE A 133 -7.30 16.12 -1.75
CA ILE A 133 -5.93 15.90 -1.27
C ILE A 133 -4.88 16.56 -2.18
N ALA A 134 -5.00 16.41 -3.50
CA ALA A 134 -4.02 16.94 -4.42
C ALA A 134 -3.78 18.47 -4.34
N PRO A 135 -4.79 19.33 -4.07
CA PRO A 135 -4.55 20.77 -3.95
C PRO A 135 -3.51 21.13 -2.87
N ASP A 136 -3.50 20.38 -1.77
CA ASP A 136 -2.55 20.55 -0.68
C ASP A 136 -1.26 19.73 -0.88
N LEU A 137 -1.32 18.61 -1.60
CA LEU A 137 -0.18 17.72 -1.80
C LEU A 137 0.71 18.12 -2.98
N PHE A 138 0.13 18.36 -4.16
CA PHE A 138 0.86 18.57 -5.41
C PHE A 138 1.88 19.72 -5.34
N PRO A 139 1.59 20.86 -4.71
CA PRO A 139 2.57 21.93 -4.54
C PRO A 139 3.80 21.53 -3.70
N LEU A 140 3.69 20.47 -2.89
CA LEU A 140 4.77 19.98 -2.01
C LEU A 140 5.64 18.90 -2.67
N VAL A 141 5.22 18.34 -3.80
CA VAL A 141 5.91 17.21 -4.44
C VAL A 141 7.19 17.70 -5.11
N ALA A 142 8.32 17.11 -4.72
CA ALA A 142 9.62 17.32 -5.35
C ALA A 142 9.95 16.22 -6.37
N SER A 143 9.62 14.97 -6.03
CA SER A 143 9.73 13.81 -6.92
C SER A 143 8.53 12.89 -6.75
N ALA A 144 8.08 12.29 -7.84
CA ALA A 144 7.05 11.25 -7.86
C ALA A 144 7.65 9.96 -8.42
N GLU A 145 7.28 8.81 -7.84
CA GLU A 145 7.83 7.49 -8.16
C GLU A 145 9.36 7.37 -7.96
N GLU A 146 9.86 7.85 -6.83
CA GLU A 146 11.30 7.83 -6.52
C GLU A 146 11.76 6.40 -6.21
N ARG A 147 12.70 5.87 -7.02
CA ARG A 147 13.27 4.53 -6.80
C ARG A 147 14.37 4.59 -5.76
N VAL A 148 14.26 3.76 -4.74
CA VAL A 148 15.24 3.71 -3.65
C VAL A 148 15.77 2.29 -3.47
N ILE A 149 17.08 2.20 -3.24
CA ILE A 149 17.80 0.93 -3.13
C ILE A 149 18.82 0.97 -2.00
N GLY A 150 19.08 -0.18 -1.37
CA GLY A 150 20.09 -0.31 -0.35
C GLY A 150 20.45 -1.77 -0.10
N THR A 151 21.66 -2.01 0.41
CA THR A 151 22.08 -3.35 0.81
C THR A 151 22.07 -3.49 2.33
N ARG A 152 21.74 -4.69 2.82
CA ARG A 152 21.73 -5.03 4.24
C ARG A 152 22.41 -6.36 4.48
N THR A 153 22.91 -6.54 5.70
CA THR A 153 23.47 -7.81 6.18
C THR A 153 22.40 -8.52 7.00
N LEU A 154 22.21 -9.82 6.74
CA LEU A 154 21.33 -10.65 7.55
C LEU A 154 21.92 -10.85 8.93
N VAL A 155 21.11 -10.60 9.95
CA VAL A 155 21.45 -10.85 11.34
C VAL A 155 20.50 -11.92 11.87
N SER A 156 21.05 -13.02 12.38
CA SER A 156 20.28 -14.02 13.10
C SER A 156 20.75 -14.10 14.55
N PRO A 157 19.85 -14.23 15.54
CA PRO A 157 20.21 -14.57 16.91
C PRO A 157 20.98 -15.90 17.00
N ASN A 158 20.78 -16.80 16.04
CA ASN A 158 21.44 -18.08 15.97
C ASN A 158 22.34 -18.15 14.73
N ASN A 159 23.66 -18.09 14.93
CA ASN A 159 24.65 -18.17 13.85
C ASN A 159 24.53 -19.48 13.03
N ALA A 160 23.94 -20.55 13.57
CA ALA A 160 23.69 -21.77 12.81
C ALA A 160 22.69 -21.56 11.66
N ASP A 161 21.71 -20.65 11.83
CA ASP A 161 20.73 -20.34 10.79
C ASP A 161 21.42 -19.79 9.54
N LEU A 162 22.42 -18.93 9.74
CA LEU A 162 23.15 -18.25 8.66
C LEU A 162 24.04 -19.20 7.83
N ARG A 163 24.48 -20.32 8.41
CA ARG A 163 25.38 -21.27 7.73
C ARG A 163 24.71 -22.04 6.61
N ASN A 164 23.38 -22.18 6.66
CA ASN A 164 22.59 -22.93 5.69
C ASN A 164 21.88 -22.02 4.68
N LEU A 165 22.09 -20.69 4.75
CA LEU A 165 21.52 -19.75 3.79
C LEU A 165 22.43 -19.61 2.59
N ARG A 166 21.84 -19.24 1.45
CA ARG A 166 22.59 -18.97 0.21
C ARG A 166 23.43 -17.69 0.25
N THR A 167 23.18 -16.79 1.21
CA THR A 167 23.84 -15.48 1.33
C THR A 167 23.81 -14.97 2.78
N ASN A 168 24.70 -14.03 3.13
CA ASN A 168 24.64 -13.25 4.37
C ASN A 168 24.23 -11.77 4.12
N ARG A 169 23.98 -11.38 2.88
CA ARG A 169 23.59 -10.02 2.48
C ARG A 169 22.46 -10.07 1.47
N TYR A 170 21.64 -9.03 1.45
CA TYR A 170 20.59 -8.88 0.47
C TYR A 170 20.48 -7.42 0.01
N GLU A 171 19.97 -7.25 -1.21
CA GLU A 171 19.54 -5.98 -1.73
C GLU A 171 18.06 -5.78 -1.44
N LEU A 172 17.69 -4.58 -1.00
CA LEU A 172 16.33 -4.15 -0.78
C LEU A 172 16.06 -2.94 -1.65
N HIS A 173 14.99 -2.99 -2.41
CA HIS A 173 14.54 -1.87 -3.23
C HIS A 173 13.05 -1.59 -3.05
N GLY A 174 12.64 -0.38 -3.44
CA GLY A 174 11.24 0.01 -3.50
C GLY A 174 11.03 1.31 -4.27
N VAL A 175 9.77 1.70 -4.38
CA VAL A 175 9.36 2.93 -5.06
C VAL A 175 8.54 3.74 -4.07
N ILE A 176 8.97 4.97 -3.82
CA ILE A 176 8.25 5.95 -3.02
C ILE A 176 7.27 6.65 -3.95
N ASP A 177 5.97 6.64 -3.63
CA ASP A 177 4.96 7.26 -4.50
C ASP A 177 5.21 8.76 -4.66
N VAL A 178 5.44 9.45 -3.54
CA VAL A 178 5.69 10.90 -3.52
C VAL A 178 6.77 11.21 -2.49
N LEU A 179 7.79 11.92 -2.94
CA LEU A 179 8.82 12.53 -2.10
C LEU A 179 8.64 14.05 -2.15
N THR A 180 8.47 14.66 -0.99
CA THR A 180 8.31 16.12 -0.88
C THR A 180 9.63 16.78 -0.48
N ASP A 181 9.85 18.02 -0.91
CA ASP A 181 10.91 18.89 -0.39
C ASP A 181 10.24 19.99 0.45
N VAL A 182 10.21 19.81 1.77
CA VAL A 182 9.40 20.67 2.65
C VAL A 182 10.29 21.57 3.47
N GLN A 183 10.16 22.86 3.20
CA GLN A 183 10.44 23.92 4.15
C GLN A 183 9.11 24.35 4.76
N LEU A 184 8.81 23.97 6.00
CA LEU A 184 7.51 24.26 6.63
C LEU A 184 7.15 25.75 6.57
N ASN A 185 8.13 26.63 6.74
CA ASN A 185 7.92 28.09 6.71
C ASN A 185 7.42 28.61 5.34
N SER A 186 7.66 27.85 4.26
CA SER A 186 7.20 28.19 2.91
C SER A 186 5.82 27.61 2.59
N VAL A 187 5.32 26.69 3.42
CA VAL A 187 4.02 26.05 3.25
C VAL A 187 2.97 26.82 4.07
N PRO A 188 1.82 27.18 3.49
CA PRO A 188 0.78 27.88 4.23
C PRO A 188 0.32 27.08 5.47
N PRO A 189 0.15 27.71 6.65
CA PRO A 189 -0.26 27.03 7.88
C PRO A 189 -1.59 26.27 7.79
N GLU A 190 -2.47 26.66 6.87
CA GLU A 190 -3.75 26.05 6.57
C GLU A 190 -3.64 24.70 5.82
N ASN A 191 -2.52 24.47 5.12
CA ASN A 191 -2.27 23.23 4.37
C ASN A 191 -2.42 22.01 5.29
N VAL A 192 -3.19 21.02 4.86
CA VAL A 192 -3.52 19.89 5.72
C VAL A 192 -2.30 19.05 6.11
N PHE A 193 -1.35 18.88 5.19
CA PHE A 193 -0.12 18.13 5.45
C PHE A 193 0.78 18.87 6.43
N HIS A 194 0.92 20.19 6.26
CA HIS A 194 1.67 21.02 7.20
C HIS A 194 1.16 20.85 8.63
N ARG A 195 -0.17 20.99 8.85
CA ARG A 195 -0.77 20.81 10.18
C ARG A 195 -0.60 19.40 10.73
N ALA A 196 -0.82 18.39 9.90
CA ALA A 196 -0.70 17.00 10.31
C ALA A 196 0.74 16.65 10.70
N ILE A 197 1.73 17.09 9.91
CA ILE A 197 3.15 16.85 10.18
C ILE A 197 3.59 17.59 11.45
N ALA A 198 3.24 18.87 11.59
CA ALA A 198 3.57 19.65 12.78
C ALA A 198 2.96 19.06 14.05
N ALA A 199 1.75 18.50 13.99
CA ALA A 199 1.13 17.81 15.11
C ALA A 199 1.80 16.47 15.45
N GLY A 200 2.22 15.71 14.43
CA GLY A 200 2.85 14.39 14.61
C GLY A 200 4.34 14.42 14.92
N CYS A 201 5.03 15.51 14.58
CA CYS A 201 6.48 15.65 14.66
C CYS A 201 6.84 17.00 15.32
N PRO A 202 7.06 17.07 16.64
CA PRO A 202 7.22 18.34 17.36
C PRO A 202 8.56 19.04 17.12
N ALA A 203 9.59 18.32 16.65
CA ALA A 203 10.93 18.86 16.39
C ALA A 203 11.30 18.62 14.93
N LEU A 204 11.10 19.65 14.11
CA LEU A 204 11.35 19.60 12.66
C LEU A 204 12.57 20.49 12.32
N PRO A 205 13.52 20.00 11.51
CA PRO A 205 14.62 20.81 11.00
C PRO A 205 14.10 21.83 9.97
N GLU A 206 14.95 22.77 9.57
CA GLU A 206 14.59 23.82 8.59
C GLU A 206 14.28 23.25 7.19
N HIS A 207 15.05 22.24 6.78
CA HIS A 207 14.89 21.53 5.51
C HIS A 207 14.76 20.04 5.76
N PHE A 208 13.74 19.41 5.20
CA PHE A 208 13.53 17.98 5.30
C PHE A 208 12.67 17.44 4.17
N GLU A 209 12.70 16.11 4.08
CA GLU A 209 11.83 15.35 3.21
C GLU A 209 10.71 14.67 3.98
N VAL A 210 9.59 14.47 3.29
CA VAL A 210 8.48 13.62 3.74
C VAL A 210 8.22 12.58 2.66
N VAL A 211 8.14 11.33 3.10
CA VAL A 211 7.74 10.21 2.25
C VAL A 211 6.23 10.08 2.32
N VAL A 212 5.55 10.19 1.19
CA VAL A 212 4.10 10.03 1.10
C VAL A 212 3.79 8.76 0.31
N ASP A 213 2.91 7.92 0.84
CA ASP A 213 2.51 6.63 0.25
C ASP A 213 0.98 6.50 0.25
N TYR A 214 0.42 6.15 -0.90
CA TYR A 214 -1.02 5.98 -1.08
C TYR A 214 -1.46 4.57 -0.70
N LYS A 215 -2.59 4.45 0.00
CA LYS A 215 -3.20 3.18 0.37
C LYS A 215 -4.61 3.08 -0.18
N GLY A 216 -4.84 2.12 -1.07
CA GLY A 216 -6.17 1.71 -1.57
C GLY A 216 -6.99 0.87 -0.58
N SER A 217 -6.57 0.78 0.69
CA SER A 217 -7.29 0.11 1.77
C SER A 217 -7.86 1.13 2.75
N ARG A 218 -8.76 0.69 3.63
CA ARG A 218 -9.11 1.48 4.82
C ARG A 218 -7.90 1.70 5.71
N ARG A 219 -7.99 2.72 6.57
CA ARG A 219 -7.12 2.89 7.73
C ARG A 219 -7.37 1.70 8.66
N PRO A 220 -6.38 0.82 8.91
CA PRO A 220 -6.58 -0.32 9.79
C PRO A 220 -6.80 0.12 11.23
N ALA A 221 -7.49 -0.69 12.03
CA ALA A 221 -7.43 -0.61 13.48
C ALA A 221 -5.98 -0.64 14.00
N MET A 222 -5.70 0.07 15.09
CA MET A 222 -4.37 0.21 15.70
C MET A 222 -3.74 -1.12 16.15
N ASN A 223 -4.57 -2.09 16.50
CA ASN A 223 -4.15 -3.43 16.92
C ASN A 223 -3.97 -4.40 15.73
N HIS A 224 -4.36 -4.00 14.51
CA HIS A 224 -4.23 -4.84 13.33
C HIS A 224 -2.78 -4.86 12.83
N VAL A 225 -2.29 -5.99 12.34
CA VAL A 225 -0.89 -6.13 11.86
C VAL A 225 -0.53 -5.14 10.75
N TYR A 226 -1.50 -4.82 9.87
CA TYR A 226 -1.34 -3.84 8.79
C TYR A 226 -1.06 -2.41 9.29
N TRP A 227 -1.46 -2.07 10.51
CA TRP A 227 -1.14 -0.79 11.13
C TRP A 227 0.37 -0.59 11.25
N ASN A 228 1.08 -1.62 11.74
CA ASN A 228 2.52 -1.59 11.93
C ASN A 228 3.26 -1.80 10.61
N GLN A 229 2.79 -2.69 9.74
CA GLN A 229 3.42 -2.95 8.45
C GLN A 229 3.45 -1.70 7.55
N ALA A 230 2.38 -0.91 7.52
CA ALA A 230 2.36 0.35 6.77
C ALA A 230 3.36 1.37 7.34
N ALA A 231 3.50 1.44 8.67
CA ALA A 231 4.51 2.28 9.30
C ALA A 231 5.93 1.78 8.99
N TRP A 232 6.18 0.47 9.08
CA TRP A 232 7.49 -0.10 8.73
C TRP A 232 7.88 0.19 7.29
N GLN A 233 6.92 0.17 6.36
CA GLN A 233 7.17 0.48 4.95
C GLN A 233 7.74 1.90 4.78
N VAL A 234 7.05 2.93 5.30
CA VAL A 234 7.51 4.32 5.16
C VAL A 234 8.83 4.58 5.92
N GLN A 235 9.03 3.93 7.07
CA GLN A 235 10.30 3.99 7.81
C GLN A 235 11.46 3.37 7.00
N THR A 236 11.18 2.29 6.29
CA THR A 236 12.18 1.61 5.46
C THR A 236 12.48 2.39 4.20
N TYR A 237 11.48 3.04 3.59
CA TYR A 237 11.70 4.02 2.53
C TYR A 237 12.56 5.19 2.98
N ALA A 238 12.27 5.76 4.16
CA ALA A 238 13.11 6.80 4.73
C ALA A 238 14.57 6.34 4.92
N TRP A 239 14.77 5.13 5.44
CA TRP A 239 16.10 4.53 5.57
C TRP A 239 16.77 4.32 4.20
N LEU A 240 16.06 3.83 3.19
CA LEU A 240 16.60 3.66 1.84
C LEU A 240 16.96 5.02 1.21
N ARG A 241 16.16 6.06 1.46
CA ARG A 241 16.39 7.42 0.97
C ARG A 241 17.71 8.00 1.50
N THR A 242 18.07 7.75 2.76
CA THR A 242 19.38 8.17 3.33
C THR A 242 20.63 7.56 2.65
N ARG A 243 20.45 6.59 1.75
CA ARG A 243 21.54 5.95 0.99
C ARG A 243 21.69 6.50 -0.42
N GLN A 244 20.76 7.35 -0.84
CA GLN A 244 20.81 7.97 -2.15
C GLN A 244 21.60 9.28 -2.08
N PRO A 245 22.22 9.71 -3.19
CA PRO A 245 22.77 11.06 -3.30
C PRO A 245 21.70 12.12 -2.99
N ASP A 246 22.16 13.28 -2.52
CA ASP A 246 21.34 14.47 -2.30
C ASP A 246 20.10 14.24 -1.41
N SER A 247 20.18 13.31 -0.46
CA SER A 247 19.10 13.06 0.50
C SER A 247 19.07 14.07 1.62
N LEU A 248 17.92 14.73 1.82
CA LEU A 248 17.64 15.45 3.06
C LEU A 248 17.21 14.47 4.16
N PRO A 249 17.26 14.88 5.45
CA PRO A 249 16.67 14.11 6.52
C PRO A 249 15.18 13.88 6.26
N VAL A 250 14.75 12.62 6.20
CA VAL A 250 13.32 12.29 6.17
C VAL A 250 12.82 12.27 7.61
N VAL A 251 11.85 13.14 7.92
CA VAL A 251 11.35 13.33 9.31
C VAL A 251 9.96 12.77 9.53
N ALA A 252 9.21 12.53 8.46
CA ALA A 252 7.89 11.95 8.51
C ALA A 252 7.62 11.03 7.31
N GLY A 253 6.83 10.00 7.56
CA GLY A 253 6.10 9.26 6.55
C GLY A 253 4.62 9.63 6.64
N VAL A 254 3.97 9.93 5.53
CA VAL A 254 2.52 10.19 5.47
C VAL A 254 1.86 9.09 4.67
N LEU A 255 0.95 8.37 5.32
CA LEU A 255 0.11 7.35 4.70
C LEU A 255 -1.24 7.99 4.37
N ILE A 256 -1.66 7.89 3.10
CA ILE A 256 -2.94 8.42 2.62
C ILE A 256 -3.89 7.25 2.33
N TYR A 257 -4.81 6.97 3.24
CA TYR A 257 -5.86 5.96 3.09
C TYR A 257 -7.00 6.51 2.25
N VAL A 258 -6.91 6.32 0.94
CA VAL A 258 -7.83 6.90 -0.05
C VAL A 258 -9.28 6.43 0.16
N ASN A 259 -9.48 5.25 0.76
CA ASN A 259 -10.82 4.73 1.06
C ASN A 259 -11.57 5.57 2.10
N GLU A 260 -10.86 6.25 3.01
CA GLU A 260 -11.46 7.10 4.04
C GLU A 260 -12.03 8.40 3.45
N LEU A 261 -11.58 8.80 2.26
CA LEU A 261 -12.11 9.98 1.55
C LEU A 261 -13.49 9.71 0.97
N ALA A 262 -13.84 8.47 0.64
CA ALA A 262 -15.17 8.13 0.15
C ALA A 262 -15.56 6.74 0.67
N PRO A 263 -15.93 6.64 1.96
CA PRO A 263 -16.23 5.35 2.60
C PRO A 263 -17.52 4.76 2.05
N ILE A 264 -17.60 3.44 2.02
CA ILE A 264 -18.81 2.67 1.73
C ILE A 264 -19.43 2.10 3.01
N GLY A 265 -20.59 1.44 2.92
CA GLY A 265 -21.29 0.88 4.09
C GLY A 265 -20.43 -0.07 4.92
N ASP A 266 -19.70 -0.99 4.28
CA ASP A 266 -18.77 -1.89 4.99
C ASP A 266 -17.67 -1.12 5.73
N ASP A 267 -17.21 0.00 5.15
CA ASP A 267 -16.19 0.86 5.77
C ASP A 267 -16.68 1.49 7.07
N LEU A 268 -17.90 2.02 7.05
CA LEU A 268 -18.49 2.63 8.24
C LEU A 268 -18.88 1.60 9.29
N GLN A 269 -19.30 0.40 8.87
CA GLN A 269 -19.63 -0.65 9.81
C GLN A 269 -18.40 -1.06 10.62
N GLU A 270 -17.25 -1.27 9.96
CA GLU A 270 -16.02 -1.58 10.67
C GLU A 270 -15.55 -0.41 11.53
N LEU A 271 -15.60 0.82 11.02
CA LEU A 271 -15.28 2.01 11.80
C LEU A 271 -16.13 2.14 13.08
N GLN A 272 -17.44 1.85 13.02
CA GLN A 272 -18.30 1.84 14.21
C GLN A 272 -17.84 0.84 15.27
N HIS A 273 -17.34 -0.33 14.86
CA HIS A 273 -16.77 -1.32 15.78
C HIS A 273 -15.45 -0.80 16.36
N GLU A 274 -14.56 -0.25 15.53
CA GLU A 274 -13.27 0.26 15.97
C GLU A 274 -13.40 1.44 16.95
N ILE A 275 -14.37 2.33 16.74
CA ILE A 275 -14.69 3.43 17.66
C ILE A 275 -15.19 2.89 19.00
N ARG A 276 -16.12 1.91 18.96
CA ARG A 276 -16.70 1.30 20.17
C ARG A 276 -15.65 0.60 21.01
N ASP A 277 -14.71 -0.08 20.36
CA ASP A 277 -13.67 -0.87 21.01
C ASP A 277 -12.42 -0.03 21.36
N GLY A 278 -12.39 1.26 20.96
CA GLY A 278 -11.28 2.17 21.25
C GLY A 278 -9.99 1.80 20.51
N ILE A 279 -10.10 1.18 19.34
CA ILE A 279 -8.97 0.67 18.54
C ILE A 279 -8.71 1.48 17.26
N THR A 280 -9.30 2.67 17.13
CA THR A 280 -8.99 3.65 16.08
C THR A 280 -8.43 4.92 16.70
N ASP A 281 -7.53 5.60 15.99
CA ASP A 281 -6.85 6.80 16.49
C ASP A 281 -7.54 8.11 16.09
N VAL A 282 -8.53 8.05 15.18
CA VAL A 282 -9.32 9.21 14.76
C VAL A 282 -10.79 8.92 14.96
N VAL A 283 -11.38 9.59 15.95
CA VAL A 283 -12.80 9.53 16.31
C VAL A 283 -13.46 10.89 16.07
N PRO A 284 -14.75 10.95 15.69
CA PRO A 284 -15.45 12.22 15.61
C PRO A 284 -15.60 12.81 17.01
N GLU A 285 -15.53 14.13 17.12
CA GLU A 285 -15.73 14.81 18.41
C GLU A 285 -17.16 14.57 18.93
N ASN A 286 -17.28 14.33 20.23
CA ASN A 286 -18.57 14.07 20.87
C ASN A 286 -19.51 15.27 20.72
N GLY A 287 -20.74 15.02 20.26
CA GLY A 287 -21.75 16.07 20.05
C GLY A 287 -21.65 16.77 18.69
N THR A 288 -20.72 16.37 17.81
CA THR A 288 -20.68 16.87 16.42
C THR A 288 -21.66 16.15 15.52
N ALA A 289 -21.98 16.78 14.37
CA ALA A 289 -22.80 16.17 13.33
C ALA A 289 -22.26 14.81 12.87
N ASP A 290 -20.94 14.68 12.71
CA ASP A 290 -20.29 13.41 12.36
C ASP A 290 -20.46 12.37 13.46
N GLY A 291 -20.32 12.77 14.74
CA GLY A 291 -20.54 11.89 15.88
C GLY A 291 -21.98 11.33 15.92
N TYR A 292 -22.98 12.18 15.70
CA TYR A 292 -24.38 11.73 15.60
C TYR A 292 -24.65 10.89 14.36
N ALA A 293 -24.11 11.29 13.21
CA ALA A 293 -24.27 10.57 11.95
C ALA A 293 -23.71 9.14 12.06
N LEU A 294 -22.50 8.99 12.59
CA LEU A 294 -21.88 7.69 12.79
C LEU A 294 -22.54 6.86 13.88
N SER A 295 -22.93 7.44 15.01
CA SER A 295 -23.53 6.67 16.11
C SER A 295 -24.93 6.14 15.80
N LEU A 296 -25.72 6.89 15.00
CA LEU A 296 -27.09 6.52 14.65
C LEU A 296 -27.21 5.78 13.31
N TRP A 297 -26.14 5.73 12.53
CA TRP A 297 -26.15 5.05 11.23
C TRP A 297 -26.30 3.54 11.37
N GLN A 298 -27.02 2.95 10.43
CA GLN A 298 -27.27 1.52 10.32
C GLN A 298 -26.87 1.05 8.92
N HIS A 299 -26.27 -0.13 8.81
CA HIS A 299 -25.74 -0.66 7.55
C HIS A 299 -26.75 -0.73 6.39
N SER A 300 -28.04 -0.87 6.70
CA SER A 300 -29.12 -0.87 5.69
C SER A 300 -29.48 0.51 5.14
N ARG A 301 -28.95 1.60 5.72
CA ARG A 301 -29.21 2.97 5.31
C ARG A 301 -28.10 3.50 4.41
N ALA A 302 -28.43 4.54 3.63
CA ALA A 302 -27.44 5.27 2.86
C ALA A 302 -26.28 5.74 3.76
N VAL A 303 -25.07 5.70 3.23
CA VAL A 303 -23.87 6.21 3.90
C VAL A 303 -24.08 7.70 4.18
N PRO A 304 -23.92 8.17 5.44
CA PRO A 304 -24.05 9.57 5.79
C PRO A 304 -22.97 10.41 5.11
N ASP A 305 -23.29 11.66 4.83
CA ASP A 305 -22.32 12.63 4.36
C ASP A 305 -21.47 13.10 5.55
N LEU A 306 -20.24 12.60 5.64
CA LEU A 306 -19.29 12.94 6.70
C LEU A 306 -18.49 14.18 6.31
N SER A 307 -18.22 15.03 7.28
CA SER A 307 -17.51 16.28 7.04
C SER A 307 -16.14 16.05 6.39
N PRO A 308 -15.67 16.96 5.51
CA PRO A 308 -14.34 16.87 4.94
C PRO A 308 -13.23 16.82 6.00
N SER A 309 -13.35 17.57 7.09
CA SER A 309 -12.35 17.56 8.16
C SER A 309 -12.19 16.18 8.80
N PHE A 310 -13.31 15.49 9.07
CA PHE A 310 -13.27 14.14 9.63
C PHE A 310 -12.74 13.11 8.60
N ARG A 311 -13.23 13.15 7.35
CA ARG A 311 -12.77 12.23 6.29
C ARG A 311 -11.27 12.39 6.01
N ILE A 312 -10.78 13.63 5.88
CA ILE A 312 -9.36 13.91 5.62
C ILE A 312 -8.51 13.55 6.85
N GLY A 313 -8.96 13.84 8.07
CA GLY A 313 -8.27 13.43 9.29
C GLY A 313 -8.12 11.91 9.39
N ARG A 314 -9.13 11.15 8.95
CA ARG A 314 -9.04 9.69 8.83
C ARG A 314 -8.17 9.23 7.67
N ALA A 315 -8.19 9.93 6.54
CA ALA A 315 -7.37 9.58 5.38
C ALA A 315 -5.87 9.76 5.64
N ILE A 316 -5.47 10.77 6.40
CA ILE A 316 -4.06 11.11 6.63
C ILE A 316 -3.57 10.49 7.93
N ARG A 317 -2.49 9.70 7.87
CA ARG A 317 -1.76 9.21 9.04
C ARG A 317 -0.29 9.61 8.93
N VAL A 318 0.18 10.37 9.91
CA VAL A 318 1.59 10.74 10.04
C VAL A 318 2.32 9.72 10.90
N VAL A 319 3.48 9.30 10.43
CA VAL A 319 4.41 8.40 11.11
C VAL A 319 5.72 9.17 11.28
N ALA A 320 6.06 9.56 12.51
CA ALA A 320 7.32 10.24 12.79
C ALA A 320 8.51 9.33 12.46
N VAL A 321 9.47 9.84 11.70
CA VAL A 321 10.66 9.12 11.28
C VAL A 321 11.84 9.55 12.14
N THR A 322 12.43 8.59 12.83
CA THR A 322 13.59 8.77 13.71
C THR A 322 14.59 7.65 13.45
N PRO A 323 15.88 7.83 13.80
CA PRO A 323 16.87 6.75 13.67
C PRO A 323 16.45 5.45 14.38
N GLU A 324 15.78 5.56 15.53
CA GLU A 324 15.28 4.41 16.29
C GLU A 324 14.14 3.68 15.58
N THR A 325 13.15 4.43 15.07
CA THR A 325 12.00 3.85 14.37
C THR A 325 12.42 3.23 13.02
N GLN A 326 13.37 3.82 12.32
CA GLN A 326 14.02 3.24 11.13
C GLN A 326 14.77 1.95 11.46
N ALA A 327 15.57 1.94 12.54
CA ALA A 327 16.29 0.76 12.98
C ALA A 327 15.33 -0.38 13.34
N ASN A 328 14.24 -0.08 14.05
CA ASN A 328 13.21 -1.07 14.39
C ASN A 328 12.53 -1.62 13.13
N ALA A 329 12.05 -0.76 12.22
CA ALA A 329 11.39 -1.19 10.99
C ALA A 329 12.31 -2.09 10.14
N THR A 330 13.54 -1.65 9.91
CA THR A 330 14.50 -2.41 9.10
C THR A 330 14.92 -3.73 9.76
N ALA A 331 15.05 -3.78 11.09
CA ALA A 331 15.30 -5.03 11.81
C ALA A 331 14.12 -6.02 11.71
N ASN A 332 12.87 -5.54 11.65
CA ASN A 332 11.73 -6.42 11.39
C ASN A 332 11.76 -6.99 9.97
N PHE A 333 12.11 -6.18 8.97
CA PHE A 333 12.29 -6.70 7.61
C PHE A 333 13.50 -7.63 7.45
N ASP A 334 14.59 -7.41 8.20
CA ASP A 334 15.71 -8.38 8.25
C ASP A 334 15.23 -9.76 8.71
N ARG A 335 14.30 -9.82 9.69
CA ARG A 335 13.68 -11.08 10.13
C ARG A 335 12.81 -11.70 9.04
N VAL A 336 12.03 -10.90 8.33
CA VAL A 336 11.21 -11.38 7.20
C VAL A 336 12.09 -12.00 6.12
N VAL A 337 13.20 -11.34 5.75
CA VAL A 337 14.15 -11.91 4.77
C VAL A 337 14.78 -13.19 5.30
N LEU A 338 15.17 -13.22 6.58
CA LEU A 338 15.68 -14.44 7.20
C LEU A 338 14.68 -15.60 7.12
N ASP A 339 13.40 -15.33 7.35
CA ASP A 339 12.33 -16.33 7.26
C ASP A 339 12.12 -16.82 5.82
N ILE A 340 12.13 -15.91 4.83
CA ILE A 340 12.09 -16.26 3.41
C ILE A 340 13.27 -17.17 3.06
N GLU A 341 14.50 -16.81 3.45
CA GLU A 341 15.71 -17.59 3.15
C GLU A 341 15.68 -18.97 3.81
N LYS A 342 15.11 -19.08 5.01
CA LYS A 342 14.86 -20.38 5.67
C LYS A 342 13.87 -21.23 4.86
N CYS A 343 12.77 -20.66 4.41
CA CYS A 343 11.80 -21.36 3.55
C CYS A 343 12.46 -21.85 2.25
N VAL A 344 13.27 -21.01 1.60
CA VAL A 344 14.04 -21.38 0.39
C VAL A 344 14.99 -22.55 0.67
N ALA A 345 15.76 -22.50 1.76
CA ALA A 345 16.69 -23.57 2.12
C ALA A 345 15.98 -24.89 2.43
N GLN A 346 14.84 -24.83 3.13
CA GLN A 346 14.04 -26.01 3.46
C GLN A 346 13.39 -26.61 2.21
N GLU A 347 12.82 -25.79 1.32
CA GLU A 347 12.28 -26.23 0.04
C GLU A 347 13.36 -26.93 -0.81
N ALA A 348 14.55 -26.34 -0.90
CA ALA A 348 15.66 -26.92 -1.67
C ALA A 348 16.08 -28.30 -1.13
N ASN A 349 16.05 -28.49 0.19
CA ASN A 349 16.38 -29.77 0.83
C ASN A 349 15.26 -30.81 0.68
N ALA A 350 14.00 -30.39 0.76
CA ALA A 350 12.85 -31.30 0.72
C ALA A 350 12.36 -31.61 -0.70
N GLY A 351 12.64 -30.74 -1.68
CA GLY A 351 12.15 -30.84 -3.05
C GLY A 351 10.66 -30.53 -3.21
N THR A 352 10.03 -29.88 -2.23
CA THR A 352 8.59 -29.57 -2.25
C THR A 352 8.28 -28.22 -1.62
N ILE A 353 7.29 -27.50 -2.16
CA ILE A 353 6.79 -26.24 -1.59
C ILE A 353 5.89 -26.49 -0.38
N ARG A 354 5.09 -27.56 -0.40
CA ARG A 354 4.08 -27.80 0.64
C ARG A 354 4.78 -28.18 1.95
N GLY A 355 4.38 -27.51 3.04
CA GLY A 355 4.94 -27.74 4.37
C GLY A 355 6.21 -26.94 4.70
N HIS A 356 6.72 -26.13 3.76
CA HIS A 356 7.91 -25.28 3.95
C HIS A 356 7.65 -23.79 3.76
N TRP A 357 6.44 -23.45 3.33
CA TRP A 357 5.95 -22.07 3.19
C TRP A 357 4.62 -21.95 3.90
N ASP A 358 4.54 -21.05 4.87
CA ASP A 358 3.36 -20.92 5.71
C ASP A 358 2.19 -20.32 4.94
N ALA A 359 1.04 -21.00 5.03
CA ALA A 359 -0.23 -20.43 4.60
C ALA A 359 -0.68 -19.41 5.65
N GLY A 360 -0.65 -18.15 5.28
CA GLY A 360 -1.22 -17.03 6.04
C GLY A 360 -2.29 -16.29 5.23
N GLY A 361 -2.92 -15.30 5.84
CA GLY A 361 -3.79 -14.38 5.13
C GLY A 361 -5.18 -14.25 5.75
N ASP A 362 -5.70 -13.03 5.66
CA ASP A 362 -7.07 -12.71 6.06
C ASP A 362 -8.08 -13.16 4.99
N ALA A 363 -9.36 -12.91 5.26
CA ALA A 363 -10.44 -13.23 4.31
C ALA A 363 -10.24 -12.52 2.96
N SER A 364 -9.77 -11.28 2.96
CA SER A 364 -9.55 -10.50 1.73
C SER A 364 -8.44 -11.13 0.86
N THR A 365 -7.32 -11.48 1.47
CA THR A 365 -6.19 -12.17 0.84
C THR A 365 -6.61 -13.53 0.29
N CYS A 366 -7.32 -14.34 1.08
CA CYS A 366 -7.78 -15.66 0.64
C CYS A 366 -8.85 -15.61 -0.46
N ILE A 367 -9.70 -14.57 -0.46
CA ILE A 367 -10.64 -14.32 -1.56
C ILE A 367 -9.87 -14.00 -2.83
N ALA A 368 -8.81 -13.19 -2.77
CA ALA A 368 -7.98 -12.85 -3.93
C ALA A 368 -7.04 -13.98 -4.38
N CYS A 369 -6.76 -14.97 -3.52
CA CYS A 369 -5.78 -16.01 -3.80
C CYS A 369 -6.27 -17.06 -4.82
N ASP A 370 -5.54 -17.16 -5.94
CA ASP A 370 -5.59 -18.23 -6.94
C ASP A 370 -5.61 -19.64 -6.35
N PHE A 371 -4.77 -19.83 -5.34
CA PHE A 371 -4.40 -21.13 -4.81
C PHE A 371 -5.30 -21.59 -3.66
N ARG A 372 -6.31 -20.77 -3.30
CA ARG A 372 -7.23 -21.03 -2.18
C ARG A 372 -7.93 -22.40 -2.21
N HIS A 373 -8.13 -22.96 -3.41
CA HIS A 373 -8.85 -24.21 -3.62
C HIS A 373 -8.04 -25.45 -3.23
N PHE A 374 -6.72 -25.34 -3.19
CA PHE A 374 -5.81 -26.41 -2.74
C PHE A 374 -4.88 -25.96 -1.61
N CYS A 375 -5.13 -24.77 -1.05
CA CYS A 375 -4.44 -24.25 0.12
C CYS A 375 -4.74 -25.13 1.34
N PRO A 376 -3.74 -25.48 2.17
CA PRO A 376 -3.96 -26.25 3.39
C PRO A 376 -4.71 -25.49 4.48
N SER A 377 -4.72 -24.14 4.43
CA SER A 377 -5.36 -23.27 5.43
C SER A 377 -5.98 -22.02 4.80
N PRO A 378 -7.07 -22.13 4.02
CA PRO A 378 -7.79 -20.97 3.53
C PRO A 378 -8.60 -20.32 4.67
N ALA A 379 -8.61 -18.98 4.74
CA ALA A 379 -9.45 -18.26 5.71
C ALA A 379 -10.93 -18.70 5.57
N PRO A 380 -11.64 -18.97 6.68
CA PRO A 380 -12.99 -19.50 6.63
C PRO A 380 -13.92 -18.50 5.93
N ARG A 381 -14.67 -18.99 4.92
CA ARG A 381 -15.79 -18.23 4.33
C ARG A 381 -16.84 -18.03 5.42
N GLN A 382 -17.07 -16.79 5.84
CA GLN A 382 -18.34 -16.45 6.49
C GLN A 382 -19.46 -16.64 5.44
N GLY A 383 -20.18 -17.75 5.54
CA GLY A 383 -21.28 -18.10 4.64
C GLY A 383 -21.42 -19.60 4.43
N ASN A 384 -22.35 -20.20 5.17
CA ASN A 384 -22.91 -21.55 5.09
C ASN A 384 -22.44 -22.49 3.96
N GLY A 385 -21.96 -23.67 4.38
CA GLY A 385 -21.99 -24.91 3.58
C GLY A 385 -20.64 -25.30 2.99
N LEU A 386 -19.95 -26.22 3.67
CA LEU A 386 -18.92 -27.06 3.07
C LEU A 386 -19.55 -27.88 1.93
N ARG A 387 -19.60 -27.33 0.70
CA ARG A 387 -19.61 -28.17 -0.49
C ARG A 387 -18.18 -28.66 -0.68
N GLN A 388 -17.91 -29.89 -0.22
CA GLN A 388 -16.81 -30.69 -0.72
C GLN A 388 -16.97 -30.77 -2.25
N ILE A 389 -16.14 -30.03 -2.98
CA ILE A 389 -16.01 -30.20 -4.43
C ILE A 389 -15.06 -31.37 -4.59
N THR A 390 -15.59 -32.56 -4.88
CA THR A 390 -14.79 -33.68 -5.36
C THR A 390 -14.20 -33.31 -6.71
N ALA A 391 -12.90 -33.56 -6.90
CA ALA A 391 -12.28 -33.43 -8.21
C ALA A 391 -13.01 -34.34 -9.20
N PRO A 392 -13.26 -33.90 -10.45
CA PRO A 392 -13.78 -34.79 -11.47
C PRO A 392 -12.77 -35.93 -11.69
N PRO A 393 -13.24 -37.17 -11.91
CA PRO A 393 -12.33 -38.27 -12.22
C PRO A 393 -11.53 -37.93 -13.47
N ALA A 394 -10.22 -38.19 -13.41
CA ALA A 394 -9.32 -38.01 -14.54
C ALA A 394 -9.76 -38.92 -15.72
N PRO A 395 -9.60 -38.48 -16.98
CA PRO A 395 -9.91 -39.27 -18.16
C PRO A 395 -9.02 -40.50 -18.33
#